data_AF-A0AAV7KZP4-F1
#
_entry.id   AF-A0AAV7KZP4-F1
#
_cell.length_a   1.000
_cell.length_b   1.000
_cell.length_c   1.000
_cell.angle_alpha   90.00
_cell.angle_beta   90.00
_cell.angle_gamma   90.00
#
_symmetry.space_group_name_H-M   'P 1'
#
loop_
_entity.id
_entity.type
_entity.pdbx_description
1 polymer ?
#
loop_
_entity_poly.entity_id
_entity_poly.type
_entity_poly.pdbx_seq_one_letter_code
_entity_poly.pdbx_strand_id
1 'polypeptide(L)'
;MDDVTLFCIDGKLVQSQLEACKDFDKALGAKINLDKSQPKLFGRCDPCNEHLPFPIEAGLVKILGIWLGGPEAAAKSWNECFAKVNQKLGLWSLRHLSIKGKDLVLRNDPLPVLQYVTQAWPILANIARAVNRMVFHFGTQRWTG
;
A
#
# COMPACT_ATOMS: atom_id res chain seq x y z
N MET A 1 8.64 -8.82 12.36
CA MET A 1 8.05 -8.48 11.05
C MET A 1 7.89 -9.79 10.37
N ASP A 2 6.65 -10.18 10.11
CA ASP A 2 6.31 -11.59 9.90
C ASP A 2 5.78 -11.82 8.48
N ASP A 3 5.59 -10.73 7.71
CA ASP A 3 5.18 -10.78 6.30
C ASP A 3 6.41 -10.98 5.41
N VAL A 4 6.41 -12.09 4.65
CA VAL A 4 7.42 -12.40 3.63
C VAL A 4 6.73 -12.47 2.28
N THR A 5 7.28 -11.80 1.27
CA THR A 5 6.84 -11.89 -0.12
C THR A 5 7.95 -12.51 -0.95
N LEU A 6 7.63 -13.57 -1.68
CA LEU A 6 8.56 -14.27 -2.57
C LEU A 6 8.17 -13.99 -4.02
N PHE A 7 9.16 -13.65 -4.85
CA PHE A 7 8.97 -13.52 -6.29
C PHE A 7 9.44 -14.82 -6.95
N CYS A 8 8.53 -15.51 -7.62
CA CYS A 8 8.81 -16.77 -8.30
C CYS A 8 8.53 -16.64 -9.80
N ILE A 9 9.39 -17.26 -10.61
CA ILE A 9 9.27 -17.24 -12.08
C ILE A 9 8.33 -18.32 -12.62
N ASP A 10 8.14 -19.41 -11.87
CA ASP A 10 7.29 -20.55 -12.22
C ASP A 10 6.77 -21.27 -10.96
N GLY A 11 5.85 -22.22 -11.14
CA GLY A 11 5.25 -22.96 -10.03
C GLY A 11 6.20 -23.98 -9.38
N LYS A 12 7.19 -24.51 -10.10
CA LYS A 12 8.25 -25.36 -9.54
C LYS A 12 9.04 -24.62 -8.46
N LEU A 13 9.38 -23.35 -8.73
CA LEU A 13 10.06 -22.52 -7.76
C LEU A 13 9.15 -22.24 -6.55
N VAL A 14 7.85 -22.00 -6.77
CA VAL A 14 6.88 -21.85 -5.66
C VAL A 14 6.86 -23.10 -4.76
N GLN A 15 6.83 -24.30 -5.35
CA GLN A 15 6.86 -25.55 -4.58
C GLN A 15 8.18 -25.71 -3.80
N SER A 16 9.32 -25.44 -4.44
CA SER A 16 10.64 -25.49 -3.80
C SER A 16 10.73 -24.53 -2.61
N GLN A 17 10.24 -23.29 -2.77
CA GLN A 17 10.20 -22.33 -1.67
C GLN A 17 9.27 -22.76 -0.54
N LEU A 18 8.14 -23.40 -0.85
CA LEU A 18 7.23 -23.90 0.17
C LEU A 18 7.86 -25.01 1.02
N GLU A 19 8.64 -25.91 0.40
CA GLU A 19 9.40 -26.92 1.14
C GLU A 19 10.48 -26.28 2.02
N ALA A 20 11.20 -25.28 1.52
CA ALA A 20 12.17 -24.53 2.33
C ALA A 20 11.51 -23.86 3.55
N CYS A 21 10.32 -23.30 3.39
CA CYS A 21 9.58 -22.73 4.51
C CYS A 21 9.10 -23.79 5.51
N LYS A 22 8.76 -25.01 5.07
CA LYS A 22 8.43 -26.13 5.98
C LYS A 22 9.65 -26.56 6.80
N ASP A 23 10.83 -26.57 6.20
CA ASP A 23 12.06 -26.88 6.93
C ASP A 23 12.40 -25.78 7.95
N PHE A 24 12.14 -24.52 7.60
CA PHE A 24 12.24 -23.39 8.52
C PHE A 24 11.26 -23.52 9.70
N ASP A 25 10.02 -23.95 9.45
CA ASP A 25 9.02 -24.23 10.49
C ASP A 25 9.51 -25.33 11.45
N LYS A 26 10.04 -26.45 10.93
CA LYS A 26 10.60 -27.52 11.77
C LYS A 26 11.75 -27.04 12.66
N ALA A 27 12.59 -26.14 12.16
CA ALA A 27 13.76 -25.65 12.88
C ALA A 27 13.42 -24.59 13.93
N LEU A 28 12.43 -23.73 13.67
CA LEU A 28 12.16 -22.52 14.48
C LEU A 28 10.76 -22.46 15.09
N GLY A 29 9.87 -23.41 14.77
CA GLY A 29 8.45 -23.40 15.16
C GLY A 29 7.64 -22.28 14.51
N ALA A 30 8.18 -21.66 13.46
CA ALA A 30 7.57 -20.52 12.76
C ALA A 30 6.69 -21.01 11.60
N LYS A 31 5.41 -21.23 11.89
CA LYS A 31 4.45 -21.78 10.94
C LYS A 31 3.93 -20.74 9.94
N ILE A 32 3.93 -21.09 8.66
CA ILE A 32 3.28 -20.28 7.61
C ILE A 32 1.77 -20.24 7.86
N ASN A 33 1.21 -19.03 7.82
CA ASN A 33 -0.24 -18.86 7.81
C ASN A 33 -0.78 -19.03 6.38
N LEU A 34 -1.12 -20.27 6.03
CA LEU A 34 -1.60 -20.62 4.68
C LEU A 34 -2.90 -19.88 4.31
N ASP A 35 -3.75 -19.53 5.28
CA ASP A 35 -4.99 -18.78 5.01
C ASP A 35 -4.71 -17.34 4.58
N LYS A 36 -3.57 -16.77 5.01
CA LYS A 36 -3.12 -15.42 4.65
C LYS A 36 -2.12 -15.42 3.50
N SER A 37 -1.53 -16.56 3.16
CA SER A 37 -0.55 -16.69 2.09
C SER A 37 -1.24 -17.04 0.77
N GLN A 38 -1.11 -16.16 -0.24
CA GLN A 38 -1.75 -16.35 -1.53
C GLN A 38 -0.75 -16.09 -2.66
N PRO A 39 -0.59 -17.02 -3.62
CA PRO A 39 0.16 -16.73 -4.83
C PRO A 39 -0.65 -15.81 -5.74
N LYS A 40 0.02 -14.78 -6.25
CA LYS A 40 -0.50 -13.84 -7.24
C LYS A 40 0.31 -13.99 -8.52
N LEU A 41 -0.38 -14.16 -9.65
CA LEU A 41 0.26 -14.07 -10.96
C LEU A 41 0.46 -12.60 -11.32
N PHE A 42 1.65 -12.29 -11.83
CA PHE A 42 2.00 -10.95 -12.29
C PHE A 42 2.43 -11.00 -13.76
N GLY A 43 1.87 -10.09 -14.57
CA GLY A 43 2.20 -9.98 -16.00
C GLY A 43 1.54 -11.06 -16.86
N ARG A 44 2.13 -11.33 -18.03
CA ARG A 44 1.71 -12.44 -18.90
C ARG A 44 2.31 -13.75 -18.41
N CYS A 45 1.87 -14.19 -17.24
CA CYS A 45 2.08 -15.57 -16.82
C CYS A 45 0.83 -16.35 -17.24
N ASP A 46 0.99 -17.30 -18.15
CA ASP A 46 -0.04 -18.32 -18.28
C ASP A 46 -0.19 -19.01 -16.93
N PRO A 47 -1.40 -19.28 -16.44
CA PRO A 47 -1.57 -20.10 -15.27
C PRO A 47 -0.94 -21.45 -15.62
N CYS A 48 0.28 -21.67 -15.12
CA CYS A 48 0.94 -22.94 -15.27
C CYS A 48 -0.08 -23.98 -14.80
N ASN A 49 -0.30 -25.01 -15.61
CA ASN A 49 -1.13 -26.18 -15.28
C ASN A 49 -0.59 -26.97 -14.07
N GLU A 50 0.33 -26.38 -13.31
CA GLU A 50 0.97 -26.93 -12.14
C GLU A 50 -0.01 -26.75 -10.98
N HIS A 51 -0.40 -27.87 -10.36
CA HIS A 51 -1.16 -27.88 -9.12
C HIS A 51 -0.36 -27.16 -8.02
N LEU A 52 -0.57 -25.85 -7.91
CA LEU A 52 -0.17 -25.09 -6.74
C LEU A 52 -1.11 -25.47 -5.58
N PRO A 53 -0.60 -25.59 -4.35
CA PRO A 53 -1.42 -25.95 -3.19
C PRO A 53 -2.34 -24.81 -2.73
N PHE A 54 -2.42 -23.72 -3.50
CA PHE A 54 -3.17 -22.51 -3.17
C PHE A 54 -4.04 -22.10 -4.37
N PRO A 55 -5.22 -21.48 -4.12
CA PRO A 55 -5.96 -20.82 -5.17
C PRO A 55 -5.15 -19.64 -5.71
N ILE A 56 -4.97 -19.58 -7.03
CA ILE A 56 -4.35 -18.43 -7.69
C ILE A 56 -5.37 -17.29 -7.69
N GLU A 57 -5.07 -16.21 -6.98
CA GLU A 57 -5.92 -15.03 -7.01
C GLU A 57 -5.50 -14.11 -8.16
N ALA A 58 -6.42 -13.83 -9.08
CA ALA A 58 -6.22 -12.80 -10.10
C ALA A 58 -6.46 -11.39 -9.52
N GLY A 59 -5.70 -10.40 -9.99
CA GLY A 59 -5.95 -8.99 -9.70
C GLY A 59 -5.04 -8.37 -8.65
N LEU A 60 -5.53 -7.31 -8.00
CA LEU A 60 -4.69 -6.42 -7.18
C LEU A 60 -4.24 -7.07 -5.87
N VAL A 61 -2.97 -6.93 -5.50
CA VAL A 61 -2.41 -7.30 -4.19
C VAL A 61 -1.95 -6.06 -3.45
N LYS A 62 -2.05 -6.08 -2.13
CA LYS A 62 -1.57 -4.98 -1.28
C LYS A 62 -0.32 -5.42 -0.54
N ILE A 63 0.82 -4.80 -0.84
CA ILE A 63 2.11 -5.08 -0.20
C ILE A 63 2.56 -3.80 0.50
N LEU A 64 2.79 -3.89 1.81
CA LEU A 64 3.21 -2.75 2.67
C LEU A 64 2.31 -1.50 2.53
N GLY A 65 1.03 -1.69 2.21
CA GLY A 65 0.07 -0.60 2.05
C GLY A 65 -0.03 -0.03 0.63
N ILE A 66 0.73 -0.53 -0.33
CA ILE A 66 0.66 -0.17 -1.75
C ILE A 66 -0.03 -1.26 -2.55
N TRP A 67 -0.97 -0.90 -3.42
CA TRP A 67 -1.60 -1.84 -4.34
C TRP A 67 -0.72 -2.04 -5.58
N LEU A 68 -0.60 -3.28 -6.03
CA LEU A 68 0.16 -3.76 -7.19
C LEU A 68 -0.68 -4.77 -7.99
N GLY A 69 -0.30 -5.09 -9.23
CA GLY A 69 -0.87 -6.23 -9.97
C GLY A 69 -1.99 -5.92 -10.96
N GLY A 70 -2.10 -4.67 -11.42
CA GLY A 70 -3.06 -4.31 -12.47
C GLY A 70 -3.06 -2.81 -12.82
N PRO A 71 -3.74 -2.41 -13.90
CA PRO A 71 -3.79 -1.00 -14.33
C PRO A 71 -4.47 -0.08 -13.29
N GLU A 72 -5.38 -0.62 -12.49
CA GLU A 72 -6.10 0.07 -11.41
C GLU A 72 -5.24 0.29 -10.15
N ALA A 73 -4.08 -0.37 -10.04
CA ALA A 73 -3.27 -0.41 -8.82
C ALA A 73 -2.80 0.97 -8.34
N ALA A 74 -2.35 1.80 -9.30
CA ALA A 74 -1.93 3.17 -9.03
C ALA A 74 -3.10 4.02 -8.52
N ALA A 75 -4.25 3.97 -9.19
CA ALA A 75 -5.44 4.72 -8.80
C ALA A 75 -5.93 4.31 -7.41
N LYS A 76 -5.99 3.01 -7.12
CA LYS A 76 -6.40 2.49 -5.80
C LYS A 76 -5.44 2.92 -4.68
N SER A 77 -4.13 2.85 -4.93
CA SER A 77 -3.10 3.31 -3.97
C SER A 77 -3.25 4.80 -3.67
N TRP A 78 -3.42 5.62 -4.70
CA TRP A 78 -3.59 7.06 -4.54
C TRP A 78 -4.90 7.44 -3.86
N ASN A 79 -6.01 6.77 -4.18
CA ASN A 79 -7.31 7.03 -3.55
C ASN A 79 -7.29 6.73 -2.06
N GLU A 80 -6.71 5.60 -1.64
CA GLU A 80 -6.57 5.29 -0.21
C GLU A 80 -5.63 6.27 0.50
N CYS A 81 -4.52 6.65 -0.15
CA CYS A 81 -3.60 7.66 0.38
C CYS A 81 -4.31 8.99 0.58
N PHE A 82 -5.06 9.45 -0.43
CA PHE A 82 -5.83 10.67 -0.37
C PHE A 82 -6.87 10.64 0.75
N ALA A 83 -7.60 9.54 0.91
CA ALA A 83 -8.57 9.37 1.99
C ALA A 83 -7.92 9.47 3.38
N LYS A 84 -6.76 8.82 3.59
CA LYS A 84 -5.99 8.92 4.84
C LYS A 84 -5.52 10.34 5.13
N VAL A 85 -4.99 11.03 4.12
CA VAL A 85 -4.54 12.42 4.26
C VAL A 85 -5.73 13.33 4.59
N ASN A 86 -6.85 13.18 3.90
CA ASN A 86 -8.05 13.97 4.13
C ASN A 86 -8.60 13.77 5.55
N GLN A 87 -8.64 12.52 6.02
CA GLN A 87 -9.03 12.20 7.40
C GLN A 87 -8.11 12.87 8.43
N LYS A 88 -6.78 12.75 8.26
CA LYS A 88 -5.81 13.39 9.15
C LYS A 88 -5.98 14.90 9.20
N LEU A 89 -6.06 15.55 8.04
CA LEU A 89 -6.23 17.01 7.98
C LEU A 89 -7.58 17.46 8.55
N GLY A 90 -8.64 16.68 8.36
CA GLY A 90 -9.93 16.91 9.01
C GLY A 90 -9.80 16.91 10.54
N LEU A 91 -9.10 15.93 11.12
CA LEU A 91 -8.86 15.90 12.57
C LEU A 91 -8.03 17.09 13.05
N TRP A 92 -7.02 17.51 12.29
CA TRP A 92 -6.23 18.69 12.62
C TRP A 92 -7.00 20.01 12.48
N SER A 93 -7.97 20.10 11.56
CA SER A 93 -8.82 21.29 11.41
C SER A 93 -9.75 21.53 12.60
N LEU A 94 -10.00 20.51 13.44
CA LEU A 94 -10.73 20.67 14.69
C LEU A 94 -9.91 21.40 15.77
N ARG A 95 -8.60 21.58 15.55
CA ARG A 95 -7.70 22.26 16.48
C ARG A 95 -7.49 23.71 16.05
N HIS A 96 -7.47 24.63 17.01
CA HIS A 96 -7.17 26.05 16.76
C HIS A 96 -5.66 26.26 16.52
N LEU A 97 -5.19 25.87 15.35
CA LEU A 97 -3.78 25.95 14.98
C LEU A 97 -3.40 27.35 14.46
N SER A 98 -2.25 27.85 14.95
CA SER A 98 -1.59 29.00 14.32
C SER A 98 -1.12 28.66 12.90
N ILE A 99 -0.80 29.67 12.09
CA ILE A 99 -0.25 29.45 10.74
C ILE A 99 1.00 28.57 10.79
N LYS A 100 1.90 28.81 11.77
CA LYS A 100 3.08 27.96 11.99
C LYS A 100 2.71 26.52 12.38
N GLY A 101 1.68 26.35 13.21
CA GLY A 101 1.15 25.03 13.56
C GLY A 101 0.60 24.28 12.35
N LYS A 102 -0.11 24.97 11.45
CA LYS A 102 -0.60 24.38 10.19
C LYS A 102 0.53 23.98 9.25
N ASP A 103 1.54 24.82 9.07
CA ASP A 103 2.73 24.48 8.27
C ASP A 103 3.45 23.24 8.83
N LEU A 104 3.61 23.16 10.16
CA LEU A 104 4.21 22.00 10.82
C LEU A 104 3.39 20.72 10.57
N VAL A 105 2.06 20.79 10.71
CA VAL A 105 1.17 19.65 10.41
C VAL A 105 1.34 19.21 8.97
N LEU A 106 1.32 20.14 8.01
CA LEU A 106 1.46 19.81 6.58
C LEU A 106 2.80 19.13 6.25
N ARG A 107 3.89 19.52 6.91
CA ARG A 107 5.21 18.92 6.70
C ARG A 107 5.33 17.52 7.31
N ASN A 108 4.75 17.32 8.49
CA ASN A 108 5.02 16.12 9.28
C ASN A 108 4.00 15.00 9.08
N ASP A 109 2.77 15.32 8.68
CA ASP A 109 1.69 14.33 8.64
C ASP A 109 1.28 13.89 7.22
N PRO A 110 0.86 14.80 6.32
CA PRO A 110 0.40 14.41 5.00
C PRO A 110 1.57 14.23 4.01
N LEU A 111 2.63 15.04 4.11
CA LEU A 111 3.76 14.98 3.18
C LEU A 111 4.47 13.62 3.18
N PRO A 112 4.83 13.00 4.33
CA PRO A 112 5.48 11.68 4.32
C PRO A 112 4.58 10.58 3.74
N VAL A 113 3.26 10.66 3.99
CA VAL A 113 2.28 9.69 3.46
C VAL A 113 2.17 9.79 1.95
N LEU A 114 2.14 11.01 1.41
CA LEU A 114 2.15 11.25 -0.03
C LEU A 114 3.46 10.76 -0.67
N GLN A 115 4.60 11.12 -0.07
CA GLN A 115 5.93 10.71 -0.54
C GLN A 115 6.09 9.19 -0.59
N TYR A 116 5.57 8.47 0.40
CA TYR A 116 5.63 7.02 0.41
C TYR A 116 5.00 6.39 -0.84
N VAL A 117 3.84 6.89 -1.28
CA VAL A 117 3.17 6.38 -2.50
C VAL A 117 3.93 6.77 -3.76
N THR A 118 4.57 7.95 -3.79
CA THR A 118 5.36 8.38 -4.95
C THR A 118 6.55 7.47 -5.26
N GLN A 119 7.05 6.70 -4.29
CA GLN A 119 8.12 5.74 -4.50
C GLN A 119 7.69 4.55 -5.37
N ALA A 120 6.39 4.24 -5.38
CA ALA A 120 5.83 3.14 -6.17
C ALA A 120 5.09 3.62 -7.43
N TRP A 121 4.41 4.77 -7.35
CA TRP A 121 3.56 5.26 -8.43
C TRP A 121 3.77 6.74 -8.72
N PRO A 122 3.87 7.16 -9.99
CA PRO A 122 3.85 8.58 -10.33
C PRO A 122 2.52 9.20 -9.88
N ILE A 123 2.57 10.48 -9.50
CA ILE A 123 1.35 11.20 -9.09
C ILE A 123 0.43 11.43 -10.28
N LEU A 124 -0.83 11.03 -10.13
CA LEU A 124 -1.86 11.24 -11.16
C LEU A 124 -2.32 12.71 -11.13
N ALA A 125 -2.53 13.32 -12.28
CA ALA A 125 -2.85 14.76 -12.39
C ALA A 125 -4.15 15.16 -11.67
N ASN A 126 -5.15 14.28 -11.62
CA ASN A 126 -6.37 14.48 -10.82
C ASN A 126 -6.09 14.48 -9.31
N ILE A 127 -5.21 13.58 -8.85
CA ILE A 127 -4.80 13.46 -7.45
C ILE A 127 -3.96 14.66 -7.03
N ALA A 128 -2.99 15.08 -7.84
CA ALA A 128 -2.19 16.27 -7.58
C ALA A 128 -3.07 17.53 -7.39
N ARG A 129 -4.06 17.72 -8.26
CA ARG A 129 -5.04 18.81 -8.14
C ARG A 129 -5.88 18.70 -6.87
N ALA A 130 -6.31 17.49 -6.50
CA ALA A 130 -7.08 17.27 -5.28
C ALA A 130 -6.26 17.55 -4.01
N VAL A 131 -5.00 17.09 -3.97
CA VAL A 131 -4.06 17.36 -2.87
C VAL A 131 -3.82 18.86 -2.73
N ASN A 132 -3.56 19.57 -3.82
CA ASN A 132 -3.34 21.02 -3.79
C ASN A 132 -4.56 21.76 -3.21
N ARG A 133 -5.78 21.41 -3.63
CA ARG A 133 -7.01 22.01 -3.07
C ARG A 133 -7.15 21.75 -1.58
N MET A 134 -6.88 20.52 -1.14
CA MET A 134 -7.00 20.12 0.26
C MET A 134 -5.98 20.86 1.15
N VAL A 135 -4.72 20.93 0.71
CA VAL A 135 -3.65 21.66 1.41
C VAL A 135 -3.97 23.15 1.48
N PHE A 136 -4.41 23.75 0.37
CA PHE A 136 -4.80 25.16 0.32
C PHE A 136 -5.98 25.44 1.27
N HIS A 137 -7.01 24.60 1.26
CA HIS A 137 -8.16 24.74 2.15
C HIS A 137 -7.74 24.69 3.63
N PHE A 138 -6.95 23.68 4.03
CA PHE A 138 -6.45 23.56 5.40
C PHE A 138 -5.64 24.80 5.84
N GLY A 139 -4.73 25.26 4.97
CA GLY A 139 -3.89 26.43 5.23
C GLY A 139 -4.69 27.72 5.39
N THR A 140 -5.72 27.92 4.56
CA THR A 140 -6.49 29.17 4.47
C THR A 140 -7.76 29.22 5.30
N GLN A 141 -8.20 28.11 5.91
CA GLN A 141 -9.31 28.10 6.87
C GLN A 141 -9.09 29.20 7.93
N ARG A 142 -9.96 30.23 7.91
CA ARG A 142 -9.84 31.41 8.77
C ARG A 142 -10.06 31.05 10.24
N TRP A 143 -9.28 31.69 11.10
CA TRP A 143 -9.62 31.87 12.51
C TRP A 143 -10.97 32.59 12.57
N THR A 144 -12.03 31.87 12.93
CA THR A 144 -13.27 32.48 13.43
C THR A 144 -13.17 32.40 14.95
N GLY A 145 -12.58 33.44 15.52
CA GLY A 145 -12.44 33.67 16.96
C GLY A 145 -12.50 35.16 17.18
#